data_AF-A0A132AC87-F1
#
_entry.id   AF-A0A132AC87-F1
#
_cell.length_a   1.000
_cell.length_b   1.000
_cell.length_c   1.000
_cell.angle_alpha   90.00
_cell.angle_beta   90.00
_cell.angle_gamma   90.00
#
_symmetry.space_group_name_H-M   'P 1'
#
loop_
_entity.id
_entity.type
_entity.pdbx_description
1 polymer ?
#
loop_
_entity_poly.entity_id
_entity_poly.type
_entity_poly.pdbx_seq_one_letter_code
_entity_poly.pdbx_strand_id
1 'polypeptide(L)'
;MFRYCCDRFIDYRVFLKHNHNQKSSIFLNLNDNLIFQFKDTEIDWSTYMQQVQCFLNGTLNYENISGNTGPIVYPAGHLYVYSLLYSITEKGSNIRKAQYIFATIYLLTIMTVFRLYRKCSKIPPYVLIFMCCTSYRAHSIYILRLFNDVIAMFFLYLSMLMFINQRWNLGSIIYSLAVSIKMNILLFAPALFLLFNEFLSKKQLIMNLFQCASVQIILALPFLSTHPVSYLRKAFELNRVFLHKWTVNYRFLDENIFKKGF
;
A
#
# COMPACT_ATOMS: atom_id res chain seq x y z
N MET A 1 -25.27 4.03 -28.73
CA MET A 1 -24.11 4.95 -28.80
C MET A 1 -23.16 4.75 -27.59
N PHE A 2 -22.81 3.50 -27.26
CA PHE A 2 -21.97 3.15 -26.09
C PHE A 2 -20.80 2.21 -26.48
N ARG A 3 -20.37 2.25 -27.75
CA ARG A 3 -19.47 1.23 -28.32
C ARG A 3 -18.16 1.76 -28.93
N TYR A 4 -17.82 3.04 -28.74
CA TYR A 4 -16.75 3.68 -29.53
C TYR A 4 -15.60 4.36 -28.78
N CYS A 5 -15.48 4.27 -27.45
CA CYS A 5 -14.40 4.96 -26.74
C CYS A 5 -13.63 4.04 -25.78
N CYS A 6 -13.14 2.91 -26.29
CA CYS A 6 -12.31 1.99 -25.51
C CYS A 6 -11.10 1.48 -26.32
N ASP A 7 -10.73 2.19 -27.40
CA ASP A 7 -9.82 1.69 -28.44
C ASP A 7 -8.46 2.40 -28.56
N ARG A 8 -8.07 3.31 -27.66
CA ARG A 8 -6.71 3.89 -27.76
C ARG A 8 -6.19 4.32 -26.40
N PHE A 9 -5.52 3.38 -25.71
CA PHE A 9 -4.19 3.51 -25.08
C PHE A 9 -3.93 2.25 -24.21
N ILE A 10 -3.15 1.32 -24.78
CA ILE A 10 -2.45 0.18 -24.14
C ILE A 10 -3.34 -1.00 -23.70
N ASP A 11 -3.95 -1.58 -24.73
CA ASP A 11 -4.19 -3.00 -25.04
C ASP A 11 -4.34 -4.09 -23.96
N TYR A 12 -5.52 -4.16 -23.35
CA TYR A 12 -6.08 -5.41 -22.79
C TYR A 12 -6.85 -6.24 -23.84
N ARG A 13 -6.99 -5.79 -25.10
CA ARG A 13 -7.78 -6.49 -26.12
C ARG A 13 -6.96 -7.44 -26.98
N VAL A 14 -5.68 -7.18 -27.21
CA VAL A 14 -4.73 -8.17 -27.75
C VAL A 14 -4.59 -9.35 -26.79
N PHE A 15 -4.76 -9.12 -25.48
CA PHE A 15 -4.80 -10.17 -24.45
C PHE A 15 -6.04 -11.09 -24.54
N LEU A 16 -7.17 -10.60 -25.04
CA LEU A 16 -8.41 -11.39 -25.15
C LEU A 16 -8.66 -11.95 -26.56
N LYS A 17 -7.99 -11.44 -27.60
CA LYS A 17 -8.21 -11.90 -28.97
C LYS A 17 -7.48 -13.20 -29.31
N HIS A 18 -6.48 -13.61 -28.51
CA HIS A 18 -5.66 -14.77 -28.84
C HIS A 18 -5.88 -16.05 -28.02
N ASN A 19 -6.67 -16.07 -26.95
CA ASN A 19 -6.90 -17.31 -26.20
C ASN A 19 -8.29 -17.35 -25.57
N HIS A 20 -9.29 -17.68 -26.39
CA HIS A 20 -10.66 -17.94 -25.96
C HIS A 20 -10.81 -19.18 -25.05
N ASN A 21 -9.77 -20.01 -24.91
CA ASN A 21 -9.83 -21.31 -24.21
C ASN A 21 -9.23 -21.33 -22.79
N GLN A 22 -8.72 -20.21 -22.26
CA GLN A 22 -8.00 -20.20 -20.97
C GLN A 22 -8.72 -19.43 -19.84
N LYS A 23 -10.06 -19.36 -19.89
CA LYS A 23 -10.87 -18.67 -18.88
C LYS A 23 -11.04 -19.43 -17.56
N SER A 24 -10.73 -20.74 -17.51
CA SER A 24 -11.10 -21.61 -16.38
C SER A 24 -9.94 -22.12 -15.52
N SER A 25 -8.68 -21.91 -15.90
CA SER A 25 -7.52 -22.59 -15.27
C SER A 25 -6.62 -21.71 -14.40
N ILE A 26 -7.06 -20.49 -14.04
CA ILE A 26 -6.27 -19.54 -13.23
C ILE A 26 -6.39 -19.85 -11.72
N PHE A 27 -7.27 -20.78 -11.32
CA PHE A 27 -7.81 -20.82 -9.96
C PHE A 27 -6.96 -21.52 -8.89
N LEU A 28 -5.92 -22.27 -9.24
CA LEU A 28 -5.03 -22.94 -8.26
C LEU A 28 -3.55 -22.98 -8.65
N ASN A 29 -3.21 -22.48 -9.83
CA ASN A 29 -1.83 -22.38 -10.25
C ASN A 29 -1.37 -20.94 -10.09
N LEU A 30 -0.56 -20.68 -9.06
CA LEU A 30 0.59 -19.77 -9.18
C LEU A 30 1.51 -20.35 -10.26
N ASN A 31 1.02 -20.42 -11.50
CA ASN A 31 1.79 -20.97 -12.59
C ASN A 31 2.95 -20.00 -12.78
N ASP A 32 4.16 -20.54 -12.68
CA ASP A 32 5.39 -19.90 -13.13
C ASP A 32 5.11 -19.14 -14.45
N ASN A 33 4.32 -19.69 -15.36
CA ASN A 33 3.93 -19.04 -16.61
C ASN A 33 3.36 -17.60 -16.50
N LEU A 34 2.62 -17.22 -15.45
CA LEU A 34 2.16 -15.82 -15.29
C LEU A 34 3.30 -14.88 -14.90
N ILE A 35 4.21 -15.33 -14.03
CA ILE A 35 5.40 -14.56 -13.64
C ILE A 35 6.42 -14.53 -14.80
N PHE A 36 6.51 -15.61 -15.57
CA PHE A 36 7.45 -15.76 -16.68
C PHE A 36 7.00 -15.04 -17.97
N GLN A 37 5.71 -14.80 -18.17
CA GLN A 37 5.18 -14.21 -19.41
C GLN A 37 5.18 -12.67 -19.41
N PHE A 38 5.22 -12.02 -18.24
CA PHE A 38 5.26 -10.55 -18.14
C PHE A 38 6.65 -10.07 -17.72
N LYS A 39 7.40 -9.61 -18.72
CA LYS A 39 8.68 -8.92 -18.57
C LYS A 39 8.47 -7.64 -17.73
N ASP A 40 9.13 -7.57 -16.58
CA ASP A 40 9.43 -6.40 -15.75
C ASP A 40 8.47 -5.20 -15.94
N THR A 41 7.27 -5.31 -15.37
CA THR A 41 6.24 -4.26 -15.36
C THR A 41 6.24 -3.42 -14.08
N GLU A 42 7.33 -3.46 -13.31
CA GLU A 42 7.46 -2.69 -12.08
C GLU A 42 7.48 -1.19 -12.38
N ILE A 43 6.64 -0.44 -11.68
CA ILE A 43 6.50 1.00 -11.91
C ILE A 43 7.34 1.77 -10.91
N ASP A 44 7.19 1.45 -9.62
CA ASP A 44 7.83 2.23 -8.54
C ASP A 44 8.94 1.48 -7.80
N TRP A 45 9.12 0.17 -8.05
CA TRP A 45 10.14 -0.64 -7.37
C TRP A 45 11.55 -0.05 -7.50
N SER A 46 11.96 0.29 -8.72
CA SER A 46 13.27 0.88 -9.00
C SER A 46 13.46 2.20 -8.25
N THR A 47 12.43 3.06 -8.22
CA THR A 47 12.43 4.31 -7.45
C THR A 47 12.56 4.04 -5.95
N TYR A 48 11.85 3.05 -5.40
CA TYR A 48 11.97 2.69 -3.98
C TYR A 48 13.39 2.22 -3.63
N MET A 49 14.01 1.40 -4.50
CA MET A 49 15.39 0.95 -4.30
C MET A 49 16.39 2.11 -4.35
N GLN A 50 16.20 3.08 -5.24
CA GLN A 50 17.02 4.29 -5.32
C GLN A 50 16.87 5.17 -4.07
N GLN A 51 15.64 5.39 -3.60
CA GLN A 51 15.38 6.16 -2.38
C GLN A 51 16.02 5.50 -1.15
N VAL A 52 15.94 4.18 -1.05
CA VAL A 52 16.62 3.39 -0.02
C VAL A 52 18.14 3.50 -0.15
N GLN A 53 18.69 3.47 -1.37
CA GLN A 53 20.13 3.66 -1.59
C GLN A 53 20.60 5.00 -1.03
N CYS A 54 19.87 6.11 -1.29
CA CYS A 54 20.18 7.41 -0.71
C CYS A 54 20.24 7.36 0.82
N PHE A 55 19.24 6.72 1.43
CA PHE A 55 19.17 6.55 2.88
C PHE A 55 20.32 5.70 3.45
N LEU A 56 20.62 4.55 2.83
CA LEU A 56 21.71 3.66 3.24
C LEU A 56 23.10 4.31 3.07
N ASN A 57 23.23 5.25 2.12
CA ASN A 57 24.43 6.07 1.96
C ASN A 57 24.55 7.19 3.01
N GLY A 58 23.62 7.30 3.97
CA GLY A 58 23.65 8.28 5.05
C GLY A 58 22.82 9.55 4.80
N THR A 59 22.01 9.60 3.75
CA THR A 59 21.17 10.78 3.48
C THR A 59 19.96 10.78 4.42
N LEU A 60 19.91 11.75 5.34
CA LEU A 60 18.80 11.95 6.27
C LEU A 60 17.88 13.13 5.90
N ASN A 61 18.34 14.04 5.01
CA ASN A 61 17.48 15.11 4.52
C ASN A 61 16.50 14.57 3.45
N TYR A 62 15.21 14.53 3.77
CA TYR A 62 14.14 14.03 2.87
C TYR A 62 14.04 14.79 1.55
N GLU A 63 14.45 16.06 1.51
CA GLU A 63 14.51 16.84 0.27
C GLU A 63 15.51 16.28 -0.74
N ASN A 64 16.53 15.57 -0.25
CA ASN A 64 17.60 14.98 -1.07
C ASN A 64 17.34 13.50 -1.39
N ILE A 65 16.24 12.90 -0.88
CA ILE A 65 15.88 11.51 -1.15
C ILE A 65 14.88 11.48 -2.31
N SER A 66 15.34 10.99 -3.46
CA SER A 66 14.52 10.89 -4.67
C SER A 66 14.94 9.69 -5.53
N GLY A 67 14.07 9.31 -6.46
CA GLY A 67 14.41 8.38 -7.52
C GLY A 67 13.74 8.77 -8.82
N ASN A 68 13.80 7.89 -9.82
CA ASN A 68 13.39 8.17 -11.20
C ASN A 68 11.94 8.67 -11.34
N THR A 69 11.02 8.20 -10.49
CA THR A 69 9.60 8.62 -10.52
C THR A 69 9.26 9.79 -9.58
N GLY A 70 10.24 10.28 -8.80
CA GLY A 70 10.08 11.49 -7.98
C GLY A 70 10.71 11.41 -6.58
N PRO A 71 10.51 12.47 -5.76
CA PRO A 71 10.99 12.53 -4.38
C PRO A 71 10.25 11.55 -3.47
N ILE A 72 10.85 11.21 -2.33
CA ILE A 72 10.17 10.44 -1.29
C ILE A 72 8.99 11.23 -0.72
N VAL A 73 7.85 10.54 -0.58
CA VAL A 73 6.61 11.10 -0.01
C VAL A 73 5.96 10.12 0.98
N TYR A 74 6.78 9.26 1.56
CA TYR A 74 6.37 8.26 2.54
C TYR A 74 7.12 8.50 3.84
N PRO A 75 6.51 8.20 5.01
CA PRO A 75 7.22 8.36 6.28
C PRO A 75 8.32 7.31 6.47
N ALA A 76 9.07 7.44 7.57
CA ALA A 76 10.29 6.69 7.84
C ALA A 76 10.13 5.15 7.78
N GLY A 77 8.95 4.62 8.12
CA GLY A 77 8.68 3.18 8.07
C GLY A 77 8.87 2.59 6.66
N HIS A 78 8.57 3.37 5.62
CA HIS A 78 8.83 2.95 4.23
C HIS A 78 10.32 2.64 4.00
N LEU A 79 11.22 3.55 4.41
CA LEU A 79 12.66 3.37 4.23
C LEU A 79 13.16 2.13 4.97
N TYR A 80 12.71 1.87 6.20
CA TYR A 80 13.14 0.68 6.94
C TYR A 80 12.66 -0.63 6.31
N VAL A 81 11.39 -0.70 5.92
CA VAL A 81 10.83 -1.89 5.27
C VAL A 81 11.53 -2.15 3.95
N TYR A 82 11.71 -1.13 3.12
CA TYR A 82 12.36 -1.30 1.83
C TYR A 82 13.88 -1.46 1.95
N SER A 83 14.53 -1.03 3.04
CA SER A 83 15.93 -1.38 3.34
C SER A 83 16.09 -2.88 3.59
N LEU A 84 15.13 -3.51 4.29
CA LEU A 84 15.11 -4.96 4.46
C LEU A 84 14.87 -5.68 3.13
N LEU A 85 13.93 -5.20 2.32
CA LEU A 85 13.68 -5.78 1.01
C LEU A 85 14.89 -5.62 0.08
N TYR A 86 15.55 -4.46 0.11
CA TYR A 86 16.77 -4.17 -0.65
C TYR A 86 17.89 -5.16 -0.31
N SER A 87 18.11 -5.49 0.96
CA SER A 87 19.14 -6.46 1.35
C SER A 87 18.82 -7.89 0.90
N ILE A 88 17.56 -8.31 1.00
CA ILE A 88 17.12 -9.67 0.62
C ILE A 88 17.11 -9.89 -0.90
N THR A 89 16.85 -8.83 -1.67
CA THR A 89 16.66 -8.91 -3.14
C THR A 89 17.91 -8.54 -3.93
N GLU A 90 19.10 -8.72 -3.35
CA GLU A 90 20.38 -8.38 -4.00
C GLU A 90 20.39 -6.93 -4.49
N LYS A 91 20.18 -6.00 -3.55
CA LYS A 91 20.11 -4.55 -3.82
C LYS A 91 18.95 -4.13 -4.74
N GLY A 92 17.88 -4.92 -4.75
CA GLY A 92 16.71 -4.68 -5.59
C GLY A 92 16.79 -5.20 -7.03
N SER A 93 17.91 -5.82 -7.42
CA SER A 93 18.11 -6.38 -8.76
C SER A 93 17.28 -7.64 -9.01
N ASN A 94 17.03 -8.43 -7.95
CA ASN A 94 16.27 -9.67 -8.05
C ASN A 94 14.76 -9.41 -7.87
N ILE A 95 14.13 -8.89 -8.91
CA ILE A 95 12.69 -8.58 -8.94
C ILE A 95 11.84 -9.82 -8.67
N ARG A 96 12.25 -11.00 -9.16
CA ARG A 96 11.50 -12.25 -8.94
C ARG A 96 11.40 -12.61 -7.46
N LYS A 97 12.50 -12.48 -6.71
CA LYS A 97 12.46 -12.66 -5.25
C LYS A 97 11.49 -11.66 -4.61
N ALA A 98 11.50 -10.40 -5.04
CA ALA A 98 10.55 -9.40 -4.56
C ALA A 98 9.09 -9.81 -4.87
N GLN A 99 8.80 -10.29 -6.08
CA GLN A 99 7.46 -10.76 -6.46
C GLN A 99 6.96 -11.90 -5.58
N TYR A 100 7.82 -12.87 -5.24
CA TYR A 100 7.46 -13.94 -4.30
C TYR A 100 7.18 -13.43 -2.89
N ILE A 101 7.96 -12.45 -2.41
CA ILE A 101 7.70 -11.80 -1.11
C ILE A 101 6.35 -11.10 -1.14
N PHE A 102 6.06 -10.32 -2.18
CA PHE A 102 4.78 -9.61 -2.32
C PHE A 102 3.60 -10.56 -2.52
N ALA A 103 3.78 -11.69 -3.21
CA ALA A 103 2.78 -12.75 -3.32
C ALA A 103 2.49 -13.38 -1.94
N THR A 104 3.52 -13.57 -1.11
CA THR A 104 3.34 -14.04 0.27
C THR A 104 2.55 -13.02 1.10
N ILE A 105 2.89 -11.74 1.01
CA ILE A 105 2.15 -10.66 1.68
C ILE A 105 0.70 -10.63 1.21
N TYR A 106 0.45 -10.81 -0.10
CA TYR A 106 -0.90 -10.90 -0.65
C TYR A 106 -1.74 -12.01 0.00
N LEU A 107 -1.19 -13.22 0.09
CA LEU A 107 -1.87 -14.36 0.72
C LEU A 107 -2.16 -14.11 2.20
N LEU A 108 -1.20 -13.50 2.92
CA LEU A 108 -1.39 -13.11 4.32
C LEU A 108 -2.47 -12.03 4.48
N THR A 109 -2.53 -11.06 3.56
CA THR A 109 -3.59 -10.05 3.54
C THR A 109 -4.95 -10.68 3.33
N ILE A 110 -5.12 -11.55 2.33
CA ILE A 110 -6.37 -12.27 2.10
C ILE A 110 -6.78 -13.06 3.34
N MET A 111 -5.84 -13.81 3.93
CA MET A 111 -6.09 -14.58 5.14
C MET A 111 -6.57 -13.69 6.30
N THR A 112 -5.98 -12.51 6.46
CA THR A 112 -6.35 -11.53 7.50
C THR A 112 -7.75 -10.97 7.25
N VAL A 113 -8.05 -10.60 6.00
CA VAL A 113 -9.38 -10.13 5.57
C VAL A 113 -10.45 -11.20 5.78
N PHE A 114 -10.16 -12.47 5.46
CA PHE A 114 -11.07 -13.58 5.73
C PHE A 114 -11.36 -13.76 7.23
N ARG A 115 -10.34 -13.61 8.08
CA ARG A 115 -10.52 -13.65 9.54
C ARG A 115 -11.38 -12.50 10.05
N LEU A 116 -11.20 -11.29 9.51
CA LEU A 116 -12.06 -10.13 9.80
C LEU A 116 -13.52 -10.43 9.44
N TYR A 117 -13.78 -10.91 8.23
CA TYR A 117 -15.14 -11.25 7.79
C TYR A 117 -15.80 -12.33 8.66
N ARG A 118 -15.05 -13.37 9.02
CA ARG A 118 -15.56 -14.43 9.91
C ARG A 118 -15.94 -13.89 11.28
N LYS A 119 -15.21 -12.92 11.82
CA LYS A 119 -15.51 -12.29 13.11
C LYS A 119 -16.72 -11.36 13.06
N CYS A 120 -16.98 -10.72 11.92
CA CYS A 120 -18.15 -9.86 11.74
C CYS A 120 -19.47 -10.65 11.64
N SER A 121 -19.44 -11.97 11.42
CA SER A 121 -20.59 -12.90 11.41
C SER A 121 -21.80 -12.54 10.52
N LYS A 122 -21.70 -11.50 9.70
CA LYS A 122 -22.78 -10.99 8.85
C LYS A 122 -22.67 -11.39 7.38
N ILE A 123 -21.59 -12.07 6.99
CA ILE A 123 -21.28 -12.33 5.58
C ILE A 123 -21.17 -13.84 5.32
N PRO A 124 -21.97 -14.39 4.38
CA PRO A 124 -21.91 -15.80 4.03
C PRO A 124 -20.54 -16.21 3.48
N PRO A 125 -20.00 -17.40 3.82
CA PRO A 125 -18.68 -17.85 3.39
C PRO A 125 -18.46 -17.87 1.87
N TYR A 126 -19.50 -18.06 1.06
CA TYR A 126 -19.39 -18.06 -0.40
C TYR A 126 -18.98 -16.70 -0.99
N VAL A 127 -19.26 -15.59 -0.29
CA VAL A 127 -18.85 -14.24 -0.72
C VAL A 127 -17.33 -14.12 -0.74
N LEU A 128 -16.63 -14.83 0.15
CA LEU A 128 -15.17 -14.85 0.22
C LEU A 128 -14.55 -15.49 -1.03
N ILE A 129 -15.21 -16.52 -1.58
CA ILE A 129 -14.79 -17.18 -2.81
C ILE A 129 -14.89 -16.18 -3.97
N PHE A 130 -16.04 -15.52 -4.13
CA PHE A 130 -16.19 -14.49 -5.16
C PHE A 130 -15.20 -13.34 -4.99
N MET A 131 -14.93 -12.89 -3.76
CA MET A 131 -13.96 -11.84 -3.50
C MET A 131 -12.55 -12.21 -4.01
N CYS A 132 -12.10 -13.45 -3.79
CA CYS A 132 -10.84 -13.94 -4.35
C CYS A 132 -10.88 -14.04 -5.87
N CYS A 133 -11.97 -14.56 -6.43
CA CYS A 133 -12.09 -14.82 -7.87
C CYS A 133 -12.24 -13.55 -8.72
N THR A 134 -12.82 -12.48 -8.17
CA THR A 134 -13.13 -11.25 -8.91
C THR A 134 -12.01 -10.20 -8.82
N SER A 135 -11.00 -10.44 -7.98
CA SER A 135 -9.98 -9.44 -7.63
C SER A 135 -8.75 -9.45 -8.55
N TYR A 136 -8.93 -9.62 -9.87
CA TYR A 136 -7.84 -9.61 -10.86
C TYR A 136 -6.94 -8.35 -10.75
N ARG A 137 -7.56 -7.19 -10.48
CA ARG A 137 -6.85 -5.93 -10.30
C ARG A 137 -5.97 -5.92 -9.04
N ALA A 138 -6.43 -6.53 -7.94
CA ALA A 138 -5.65 -6.60 -6.71
C ALA A 138 -4.45 -7.54 -6.87
N HIS A 139 -4.65 -8.69 -7.52
CA HIS A 139 -3.57 -9.64 -7.79
C HIS A 139 -2.44 -9.00 -8.61
N SER A 140 -2.79 -8.26 -9.68
CA SER A 140 -1.83 -7.49 -10.48
C SER A 140 -1.11 -6.41 -9.68
N ILE A 141 -1.81 -5.68 -8.80
CA ILE A 141 -1.19 -4.63 -7.97
C ILE A 141 -0.14 -5.21 -7.02
N TYR A 142 -0.44 -6.34 -6.38
CA TYR A 142 0.46 -6.96 -5.42
C TYR A 142 1.68 -7.56 -6.11
N ILE A 143 1.48 -8.37 -7.15
CA ILE A 143 2.56 -9.20 -7.71
C ILE A 143 3.35 -8.46 -8.79
N LEU A 144 2.70 -7.67 -9.66
CA LEU A 144 3.37 -7.09 -10.83
C LEU A 144 3.93 -5.69 -10.58
N ARG A 145 3.33 -4.91 -9.66
CA ARG A 145 3.69 -3.49 -9.47
C ARG A 145 4.52 -3.20 -8.22
N LEU A 146 4.50 -4.11 -7.24
CA LEU A 146 5.31 -4.05 -6.01
C LEU A 146 5.13 -2.74 -5.20
N PHE A 147 3.91 -2.19 -5.19
CA PHE A 147 3.61 -0.90 -4.56
C PHE A 147 3.70 -0.93 -3.04
N ASN A 148 4.19 0.16 -2.44
CA ASN A 148 4.25 0.36 -0.99
C ASN A 148 2.88 0.20 -0.30
N ASP A 149 1.80 0.56 -0.98
CA ASP A 149 0.41 0.40 -0.52
C ASP A 149 0.09 -1.01 -0.02
N VAL A 150 0.62 -2.03 -0.68
CA VAL A 150 0.38 -3.44 -0.37
C VAL A 150 0.77 -3.76 1.07
N ILE A 151 1.96 -3.31 1.46
CA ILE A 151 2.52 -3.53 2.79
C ILE A 151 1.71 -2.72 3.81
N ALA A 152 1.47 -1.45 3.51
CA ALA A 152 0.71 -0.56 4.40
C ALA A 152 -0.70 -1.10 4.69
N MET A 153 -1.41 -1.55 3.65
CA MET A 153 -2.75 -2.13 3.79
C MET A 153 -2.74 -3.45 4.56
N PHE A 154 -1.72 -4.30 4.39
CA PHE A 154 -1.58 -5.51 5.21
C PHE A 154 -1.53 -5.18 6.71
N PHE A 155 -0.67 -4.24 7.12
CA PHE A 155 -0.58 -3.81 8.52
C PHE A 155 -1.88 -3.19 9.01
N LEU A 156 -2.58 -2.41 8.18
CA LEU A 156 -3.89 -1.85 8.54
C LEU A 156 -4.96 -2.93 8.76
N TYR A 157 -5.07 -3.93 7.88
CA TYR A 157 -6.01 -5.05 8.09
C TYR A 157 -5.63 -5.85 9.34
N LEU A 158 -4.34 -6.03 9.60
CA LEU A 158 -3.87 -6.71 10.79
C LEU A 158 -4.20 -5.92 12.07
N SER A 159 -4.06 -4.59 12.07
CA SER A 159 -4.44 -3.76 13.22
C SER A 159 -5.95 -3.84 13.50
N MET A 160 -6.77 -3.79 12.46
CA MET A 160 -8.22 -3.98 12.59
C MET A 160 -8.57 -5.34 13.19
N LEU A 161 -7.88 -6.41 12.79
CA LEU A 161 -8.11 -7.74 13.37
C LEU A 161 -7.78 -7.77 14.87
N MET A 162 -6.79 -7.01 15.30
CA MET A 162 -6.41 -6.90 16.71
C MET A 162 -7.41 -6.08 17.51
N PHE A 163 -7.94 -5.00 16.93
CA PHE A 163 -9.03 -4.23 17.55
C PHE A 163 -10.30 -5.07 17.74
N ILE A 164 -10.71 -5.85 16.72
CA ILE A 164 -11.87 -6.75 16.84
C ILE A 164 -11.66 -7.81 17.93
N ASN A 165 -10.43 -8.27 18.12
CA ASN A 165 -10.08 -9.22 19.18
C ASN A 165 -9.81 -8.54 20.54
N GLN A 166 -10.19 -7.28 20.72
CA GLN A 166 -10.04 -6.50 21.97
C GLN A 166 -8.56 -6.33 22.41
N ARG A 167 -7.61 -6.50 21.49
CA ARG A 167 -6.16 -6.30 21.72
C ARG A 167 -5.73 -4.90 21.32
N TRP A 168 -6.28 -3.90 21.99
CA TRP A 168 -6.17 -2.48 21.63
C TRP A 168 -4.73 -1.98 21.51
N ASN A 169 -3.89 -2.22 22.53
CA ASN A 169 -2.50 -1.74 22.54
C ASN A 169 -1.69 -2.25 21.34
N LEU A 170 -1.80 -3.55 21.05
CA LEU A 170 -1.10 -4.18 19.94
C LEU A 170 -1.68 -3.72 18.59
N GLY A 171 -3.00 -3.55 18.51
CA GLY A 171 -3.65 -2.93 17.35
C GLY A 171 -3.13 -1.51 17.09
N SER A 172 -2.97 -0.69 18.12
CA SER A 172 -2.46 0.68 18.03
C SER A 172 -1.00 0.74 17.55
N ILE A 173 -0.14 -0.14 18.06
CA ILE A 173 1.25 -0.26 17.60
C ILE A 173 1.28 -0.63 16.11
N ILE A 174 0.53 -1.67 15.71
CA ILE A 174 0.47 -2.13 14.31
C ILE A 174 -0.13 -1.06 13.40
N TYR A 175 -1.16 -0.35 13.86
CA TYR A 175 -1.76 0.76 13.12
C TYR A 175 -0.74 1.87 12.89
N SER A 176 0.02 2.24 13.92
CA SER A 176 1.08 3.25 13.78
C SER A 176 2.19 2.80 12.83
N LEU A 177 2.58 1.51 12.85
CA LEU A 177 3.49 0.96 11.84
C LEU A 177 2.92 1.08 10.41
N ALA A 178 1.62 0.88 10.23
CA ALA A 178 0.99 1.08 8.94
C ALA A 178 1.09 2.55 8.47
N VAL A 179 0.79 3.49 9.37
CA VAL A 179 0.91 4.94 9.11
C VAL A 179 2.34 5.33 8.75
N SER A 180 3.35 4.76 9.43
CA SER A 180 4.76 5.08 9.13
C SER A 180 5.22 4.55 7.77
N ILE A 181 4.52 3.58 7.19
CA ILE A 181 4.78 3.07 5.83
C ILE A 181 4.08 3.93 4.79
N LYS A 182 2.81 4.30 5.04
CA LYS A 182 2.04 5.17 4.14
C LYS A 182 1.12 6.12 4.90
N MET A 183 1.35 7.42 4.71
CA MET A 183 0.62 8.49 5.40
C MET A 183 -0.90 8.45 5.19
N ASN A 184 -1.41 7.96 4.05
CA ASN A 184 -2.84 7.92 3.75
C ASN A 184 -3.65 7.12 4.78
N ILE A 185 -3.01 6.23 5.53
CA ILE A 185 -3.66 5.48 6.60
C ILE A 185 -4.09 6.39 7.76
N LEU A 186 -3.51 7.59 7.89
CA LEU A 186 -3.95 8.60 8.85
C LEU A 186 -5.42 8.98 8.67
N LEU A 187 -5.99 8.80 7.47
CA LEU A 187 -7.42 9.03 7.20
C LEU A 187 -8.34 8.13 8.05
N PHE A 188 -7.86 7.02 8.59
CA PHE A 188 -8.61 6.15 9.50
C PHE A 188 -8.57 6.64 10.96
N ALA A 189 -7.69 7.60 11.30
CA ALA A 189 -7.49 8.07 12.67
C ALA A 189 -8.75 8.67 13.33
N PRO A 190 -9.58 9.49 12.65
CA PRO A 190 -10.80 10.03 13.26
C PRO A 190 -11.78 8.94 13.66
N ALA A 191 -12.00 7.94 12.79
CA ALA A 191 -12.87 6.80 13.09
C ALA A 191 -12.31 5.96 14.24
N LEU A 192 -10.99 5.74 14.26
CA LEU A 192 -10.33 5.00 15.34
C LEU A 192 -10.40 5.73 16.69
N PHE A 193 -10.27 7.05 16.68
CA PHE A 193 -10.40 7.88 17.89
C PHE A 193 -11.80 7.78 18.49
N LEU A 194 -12.84 7.86 17.65
CA LEU A 194 -14.22 7.65 18.10
C LEU A 194 -14.41 6.26 18.71
N LEU A 195 -13.89 5.21 18.07
CA LEU A 195 -13.94 3.86 18.62
C LEU A 195 -13.21 3.76 19.96
N PHE A 196 -12.03 4.38 20.11
CA PHE A 196 -11.33 4.38 21.39
C PHE A 196 -12.12 5.12 22.47
N ASN A 197 -12.79 6.22 22.14
CA ASN A 197 -13.58 6.97 23.11
C ASN A 197 -14.83 6.19 23.57
N GLU A 198 -15.44 5.40 22.69
CA GLU A 198 -16.61 4.57 23.02
C GLU A 198 -16.25 3.30 23.81
N PHE A 199 -15.15 2.62 23.45
CA PHE A 199 -14.82 1.30 23.99
C PHE A 199 -13.73 1.27 25.06
N LEU A 200 -12.93 2.34 25.22
CA LEU A 200 -11.81 2.39 26.16
C LEU A 200 -12.04 3.39 27.30
N SER A 201 -11.46 3.08 28.46
CA SER A 201 -11.33 4.09 29.53
C SER A 201 -10.39 5.22 29.10
N LYS A 202 -10.55 6.42 29.68
CA LYS A 202 -9.68 7.58 29.40
C LYS A 202 -8.18 7.26 29.56
N LYS A 203 -7.82 6.44 30.56
CA LYS A 203 -6.43 5.99 30.77
C LYS A 203 -5.93 5.12 29.61
N GLN A 204 -6.74 4.16 29.17
CA GLN A 204 -6.40 3.29 28.04
C GLN A 204 -6.32 4.07 26.72
N LEU A 205 -7.24 5.02 26.49
CA LEU A 205 -7.20 5.93 25.35
C LEU A 205 -5.85 6.66 25.29
N ILE A 206 -5.46 7.35 26.38
CA ILE A 206 -4.19 8.09 26.45
C ILE A 206 -3.01 7.15 26.21
N MET A 207 -3.02 5.95 26.79
CA MET A 207 -1.94 4.98 26.60
C MET A 207 -1.85 4.49 25.15
N ASN A 208 -2.97 4.25 24.46
CA ASN A 208 -2.98 3.85 23.06
C ASN A 208 -2.52 4.98 22.14
N LEU A 209 -2.94 6.22 22.39
CA LEU A 209 -2.47 7.40 21.66
C LEU A 209 -0.97 7.62 21.86
N PHE A 210 -0.49 7.46 23.10
CA PHE A 210 0.93 7.54 23.42
C PHE A 210 1.74 6.46 22.69
N GLN A 211 1.24 5.22 22.62
CA GLN A 211 1.87 4.15 21.84
C GLN A 211 1.92 4.46 20.34
N CYS A 212 0.85 5.02 19.78
CA CYS A 212 0.86 5.45 18.39
C CYS A 212 1.94 6.52 18.15
N ALA A 213 2.00 7.54 19.01
CA ALA A 213 2.96 8.62 18.90
C ALA A 213 4.41 8.15 19.10
N SER A 214 4.66 7.25 20.07
CA SER A 214 5.99 6.75 20.35
C SER A 214 6.56 5.96 19.17
N VAL A 215 5.76 5.14 18.50
CA VAL A 215 6.19 4.43 17.28
C VAL A 215 6.61 5.41 16.18
N GLN A 216 5.84 6.49 15.96
CA GLN A 216 6.20 7.50 14.97
C GLN A 216 7.49 8.22 15.34
N ILE A 217 7.66 8.63 16.59
CA ILE A 217 8.84 9.34 17.07
C ILE A 217 10.08 8.44 16.97
N ILE A 218 9.99 7.17 17.40
CA ILE A 218 11.11 6.23 17.38
C ILE A 218 11.59 6.00 15.94
N LEU A 219 10.68 5.73 15.01
CA LEU A 219 11.04 5.52 13.61
C LEU A 219 11.55 6.80 12.94
N ALA A 220 10.98 7.96 13.29
CA ALA A 220 11.37 9.23 12.69
C ALA A 220 12.60 9.86 13.36
N LEU A 221 13.08 9.32 14.49
CA LEU A 221 14.11 9.93 15.32
C LEU A 221 15.35 10.43 14.56
N PRO A 222 16.00 9.65 13.68
CA PRO A 222 17.21 10.13 12.99
C PRO A 222 16.91 11.30 12.04
N PHE A 223 15.69 11.39 11.51
CA PHE A 223 15.27 12.46 10.62
C PHE A 223 14.80 13.70 11.40
N LEU A 224 14.13 13.49 12.53
CA LEU A 224 13.68 14.55 13.42
C LEU A 224 14.84 15.26 14.14
N SER A 225 15.91 14.53 14.46
CA SER A 225 17.08 15.10 15.13
C SER A 225 17.97 15.93 14.18
N THR A 226 17.98 15.60 12.89
CA THR A 226 18.86 16.24 11.90
C THR A 226 18.13 17.26 11.03
N HIS A 227 16.97 16.89 10.45
CA HIS A 227 16.21 17.71 9.51
C HIS A 227 14.68 17.60 9.73
N PRO A 228 14.15 18.09 10.87
CA PRO A 228 12.75 17.87 11.25
C PRO A 228 11.75 18.51 10.27
N VAL A 229 12.02 19.71 9.78
CA VAL A 229 11.12 20.43 8.85
C VAL A 229 11.03 19.71 7.51
N SER A 230 12.16 19.26 6.99
CA SER A 230 12.23 18.49 5.74
C SER A 230 11.46 17.19 5.85
N TYR A 231 11.68 16.44 6.94
CA TYR A 231 10.94 15.21 7.23
C TYR A 231 9.43 15.46 7.27
N LEU A 232 8.95 16.38 8.11
CA LEU A 232 7.52 16.60 8.30
C LEU A 232 6.82 17.06 7.01
N ARG A 233 7.44 17.94 6.22
CA ARG A 233 6.85 18.43 4.97
C ARG A 233 6.79 17.38 3.87
N LYS A 234 7.81 16.55 3.74
CA LYS A 234 7.88 15.53 2.67
C LYS A 234 7.18 14.23 3.05
N ALA A 235 7.37 13.74 4.27
CA ALA A 235 6.75 12.50 4.75
C ALA A 235 5.22 12.60 4.85
N PHE A 236 4.70 13.79 5.19
CA PHE A 236 3.28 14.09 5.34
C PHE A 236 2.86 15.24 4.41
N GLU A 237 3.01 15.03 3.10
CA GLU A 237 2.68 16.03 2.08
C GLU A 237 1.16 16.17 1.89
N LEU A 238 0.50 16.92 2.79
CA LEU A 238 -0.95 17.16 2.74
C LEU A 238 -1.39 18.08 1.60
N ASN A 239 -0.46 18.85 1.02
CA ASN A 239 -0.73 19.81 -0.05
C ASN A 239 -0.72 19.16 -1.46
N ARG A 240 -0.52 17.85 -1.56
CA ARG A 240 -0.44 17.16 -2.85
C ARG A 240 -1.80 17.17 -3.54
N VAL A 241 -1.87 17.87 -4.68
CA VAL A 241 -3.06 17.91 -5.54
C VAL A 241 -2.97 16.79 -6.58
N PHE A 242 -4.08 16.09 -6.81
CA PHE A 242 -4.17 15.15 -7.94
C PHE A 242 -4.02 15.92 -9.26
N LEU A 243 -3.17 15.45 -10.16
CA LEU A 243 -3.02 16.06 -11.47
C LEU A 243 -4.05 15.47 -12.42
N HIS A 244 -4.73 16.32 -13.20
CA HIS A 244 -5.76 15.90 -14.15
C HIS A 244 -5.26 14.80 -15.09
N LYS A 245 -4.02 14.91 -15.56
CA LYS A 245 -3.36 13.93 -16.44
C LYS A 245 -3.32 12.50 -15.91
N TRP A 246 -3.34 12.33 -14.57
CA TRP A 246 -3.29 11.02 -13.92
C TRP A 246 -4.67 10.48 -13.56
N THR A 247 -5.74 11.24 -13.80
CA THR A 247 -7.09 10.77 -13.52
C THR A 247 -7.59 9.86 -14.63
N VAL A 248 -8.08 8.69 -14.24
CA VAL A 248 -8.70 7.75 -15.17
C VAL A 248 -10.21 7.98 -15.22
N ASN A 249 -10.83 8.08 -14.03
CA ASN A 249 -12.27 8.22 -13.91
C ASN A 249 -12.76 9.63 -14.24
N TYR A 250 -11.94 10.65 -14.01
CA TYR A 250 -12.30 12.07 -14.21
C TYR A 250 -11.71 12.67 -15.49
N ARG A 251 -11.15 11.83 -16.37
CA ARG A 251 -10.52 12.28 -17.62
C ARG A 251 -11.48 12.93 -18.61
N PHE A 252 -12.78 12.70 -18.43
CA PHE A 252 -13.84 13.31 -19.21
C PHE A 252 -14.12 14.77 -18.79
N LEU A 253 -13.65 15.19 -17.63
CA LEU A 253 -13.82 16.57 -17.16
C LEU A 253 -12.74 17.45 -17.78
N ASP A 254 -13.07 18.71 -18.02
CA ASP A 254 -12.06 19.69 -18.35
C ASP A 254 -11.13 19.93 -17.16
N GLU A 255 -9.85 20.16 -17.45
CA GLU A 255 -8.82 20.37 -16.44
C GLU A 255 -9.13 21.55 -15.52
N ASN A 256 -9.82 22.57 -16.03
CA ASN A 256 -10.26 23.74 -15.27
C ASN A 256 -11.34 23.40 -14.24
N ILE A 257 -12.24 22.46 -14.56
CA ILE A 257 -13.27 21.99 -13.63
C ILE A 257 -12.64 21.04 -12.60
N PHE A 258 -11.76 20.15 -13.06
CA PHE A 258 -11.05 19.20 -12.20
C PHE A 258 -10.18 19.89 -11.13
N LYS A 259 -9.45 20.96 -11.50
CA LYS A 259 -8.58 21.71 -10.58
C LYS A 259 -9.33 22.57 -9.57
N LYS A 260 -10.58 22.98 -9.86
CA LYS A 260 -11.39 23.79 -8.95
C LYS A 260 -11.87 23.01 -7.72
N GLY A 261 -11.72 21.69 -7.73
CA GLY A 261 -12.21 20.81 -6.67
C GLY A 261 -13.71 20.60 -6.81
N PHE A 262 -14.14 19.37 -6.59
CA PHE A 262 -15.50 19.11 -6.15
C PHE A 262 -15.66 19.58 -4.71
#